data_AF-A0A7W0LBN1-F1
#
_entry.id   AF-A0A7W0LBN1-F1
#
_cell.length_a   1.000
_cell.length_b   1.000
_cell.length_c   1.000
_cell.angle_alpha   90.00
_cell.angle_beta   90.00
_cell.angle_gamma   90.00
#
_symmetry.space_group_name_H-M   'P 1'
#
loop_
_entity.id
_entity.type
_entity.pdbx_description
1 polymer ?
#
loop_
_entity_poly.entity_id
_entity_poly.type
_entity_poly.pdbx_seq_one_letter_code
_entity_poly.pdbx_strand_id
1 'polypeptide(L)'
;MRTGSVAAAVALVAGIAGLHAQGAGSQPSGYMTPPKAIVDIMDAAPLPGVSISPARDVLALSVRSSTPSIAEVTQPMLRLAGLRIDPRNNGPHRAAAATGITLRTVVTGAEKRIAVPAGARIGALS
;
A
#
# COMPACT_ATOMS: atom_id res chain seq x y z
N MET A 1 -12.69 -71.88 -26.04
CA MET A 1 -12.56 -71.33 -24.68
C MET A 1 -11.90 -69.96 -24.76
N ARG A 2 -12.66 -68.94 -24.33
CA ARG A 2 -12.26 -67.63 -23.79
C ARG A 2 -11.47 -66.65 -24.69
N THR A 3 -12.28 -65.86 -25.40
CA THR A 3 -12.09 -64.44 -25.69
C THR A 3 -11.66 -63.66 -24.44
N GLY A 4 -10.64 -62.81 -24.51
CA GLY A 4 -10.27 -61.97 -23.37
C GLY A 4 -8.97 -61.18 -23.50
N SER A 5 -8.80 -60.32 -24.52
CA SER A 5 -7.63 -59.39 -24.49
C SER A 5 -7.82 -58.02 -25.15
N VAL A 6 -9.01 -57.64 -25.64
CA VAL A 6 -9.19 -56.31 -26.28
C VAL A 6 -10.00 -55.33 -25.43
N ALA A 7 -10.74 -55.80 -24.42
CA ALA A 7 -11.56 -54.93 -23.57
C ALA A 7 -10.75 -54.12 -22.54
N ALA A 8 -9.54 -54.55 -22.19
CA ALA A 8 -8.75 -53.94 -21.10
C ALA A 8 -7.97 -52.67 -21.53
N ALA A 9 -7.71 -52.49 -22.82
CA ALA A 9 -6.91 -51.34 -23.30
C ALA A 9 -7.76 -50.07 -23.52
N VAL A 10 -9.06 -50.20 -23.75
CA VAL A 10 -9.95 -49.05 -23.99
C VAL A 10 -10.47 -48.44 -22.67
N ALA A 11 -10.56 -49.24 -21.60
CA ALA A 11 -11.04 -48.77 -20.30
C ALA A 11 -10.03 -47.94 -19.51
N LEU A 12 -8.72 -48.04 -19.81
CA LEU A 12 -7.70 -47.32 -19.05
C LEU A 12 -7.45 -45.88 -19.55
N VAL A 13 -7.77 -45.58 -20.82
CA VAL A 13 -7.61 -44.22 -21.38
C VAL A 13 -8.77 -43.30 -20.99
N ALA A 14 -9.97 -43.83 -20.75
CA ALA A 14 -11.12 -43.05 -20.31
C ALA A 14 -11.03 -42.60 -18.83
N GLY A 15 -10.24 -43.30 -18.00
CA GLY A 15 -10.05 -42.94 -16.58
C GLY A 15 -9.16 -41.73 -16.35
N ILE A 16 -8.24 -41.42 -17.27
CA ILE A 16 -7.27 -40.33 -17.12
C ILE A 16 -7.82 -38.98 -17.63
N ALA A 17 -8.85 -39.02 -18.49
CA ALA A 17 -9.54 -37.82 -18.97
C ALA A 17 -10.45 -37.18 -17.89
N GLY A 18 -10.89 -37.94 -16.88
CA GLY A 18 -11.76 -37.45 -15.81
C GLY A 18 -11.03 -36.71 -14.68
N LEU A 19 -9.73 -36.93 -14.49
CA LEU A 19 -8.95 -36.28 -13.43
C LEU A 19 -8.47 -34.86 -13.77
N HIS A 20 -8.70 -34.39 -15.00
CA HIS A 20 -8.32 -33.04 -15.43
C HIS A 20 -9.48 -32.05 -15.41
N ALA A 21 -10.63 -32.41 -14.86
CA ALA A 21 -11.67 -31.45 -14.50
C ALA A 21 -11.22 -30.69 -13.25
N GLN A 22 -10.24 -29.80 -13.43
CA GLN A 22 -9.97 -28.73 -12.48
C GLN A 22 -11.24 -27.89 -12.47
N GLY A 23 -12.10 -28.15 -11.49
CA GLY A 23 -13.27 -27.32 -11.27
C GLY A 23 -12.77 -25.89 -11.17
N ALA A 24 -13.14 -25.06 -12.15
CA ALA A 24 -13.02 -23.63 -12.03
C ALA A 24 -13.90 -23.24 -10.84
N GLY A 25 -13.31 -23.22 -9.65
CA GLY A 25 -13.97 -22.78 -8.44
C GLY A 25 -14.54 -21.40 -8.74
N SER A 26 -15.85 -21.25 -8.55
CA SER A 26 -16.55 -19.99 -8.75
C SER A 26 -15.84 -18.91 -7.92
N GLN A 27 -15.05 -18.07 -8.59
CA GLN A 27 -14.44 -16.92 -7.92
C GLN A 27 -15.60 -16.07 -7.39
N PRO A 28 -15.59 -15.73 -6.09
CA PRO A 28 -16.63 -14.90 -5.52
C PRO A 28 -16.79 -13.62 -6.36
N SER A 29 -17.96 -13.42 -6.93
CA SER A 29 -18.26 -12.22 -7.71
C SER A 29 -18.55 -11.08 -6.73
N GLY A 30 -17.54 -10.27 -6.42
CA GLY A 30 -17.69 -9.13 -5.51
C GLY A 30 -16.37 -8.54 -5.04
N TYR A 31 -16.43 -7.38 -4.37
CA TYR A 31 -15.26 -6.82 -3.69
C TYR A 31 -14.88 -7.72 -2.51
N MET A 32 -13.63 -8.19 -2.50
CA MET A 32 -13.10 -9.02 -1.43
C MET A 32 -12.06 -8.25 -0.62
N THR A 33 -12.09 -8.41 0.69
CA THR A 33 -11.00 -7.95 1.55
C THR A 33 -9.80 -8.89 1.37
N PRO A 34 -8.58 -8.36 1.14
CA PRO A 34 -7.38 -9.19 1.09
C PRO A 34 -7.15 -9.96 2.40
N PRO A 35 -6.40 -11.07 2.39
CA PRO A 35 -5.95 -11.72 3.61
C PRO A 35 -5.23 -10.73 4.54
N LYS A 36 -5.38 -10.93 5.86
CA LYS A 36 -4.88 -10.00 6.89
C LYS A 36 -3.39 -9.64 6.72
N ALA A 37 -2.54 -10.61 6.36
CA ALA A 37 -1.11 -10.36 6.15
C ALA A 37 -0.84 -9.28 5.08
N ILE A 38 -1.66 -9.20 4.03
CA ILE A 38 -1.53 -8.17 2.99
C ILE A 38 -1.97 -6.81 3.51
N VAL A 39 -3.08 -6.76 4.26
CA VAL A 39 -3.59 -5.53 4.88
C VAL A 39 -2.54 -4.96 5.84
N ASP A 40 -1.96 -5.80 6.69
CA ASP A 40 -0.95 -5.38 7.67
C ASP A 40 0.32 -4.82 7.00
N ILE A 41 0.73 -5.37 5.84
CA ILE A 41 1.85 -4.83 5.06
C ILE A 41 1.50 -3.47 4.45
N MET A 42 0.27 -3.29 3.95
CA MET A 42 -0.17 -2.02 3.38
C MET A 42 -0.27 -0.90 4.43
N ASP A 43 -0.77 -1.24 5.62
CA ASP A 43 -0.97 -0.30 6.72
C ASP A 43 0.29 -0.07 7.57
N ALA A 44 1.38 -0.80 7.29
CA ALA A 44 2.65 -0.63 7.98
C ALA A 44 3.17 0.81 7.82
N ALA A 45 3.54 1.42 8.95
CA ALA A 45 4.09 2.76 8.95
C ALA A 45 5.42 2.80 8.16
N PRO A 46 5.57 3.70 7.18
CA PRO A 46 6.81 3.82 6.44
C PRO A 46 7.91 4.42 7.32
N LEU A 47 9.16 4.20 6.91
CA LEU A 47 10.30 4.84 7.55
C LEU A 47 10.14 6.37 7.50
N PRO A 48 10.43 7.08 8.59
CA PRO A 48 10.35 8.54 8.62
C PRO A 48 11.37 9.15 7.66
N GLY A 49 11.03 10.30 7.09
CA GLY A 49 12.01 11.15 6.43
C GLY A 49 12.97 11.74 7.46
N VAL A 50 14.24 11.88 7.09
CA VAL A 50 15.27 12.44 7.98
C VAL A 50 15.84 13.69 7.32
N SER A 51 15.83 14.80 8.05
CA SER A 51 16.58 16.01 7.73
C SER A 51 17.53 16.32 8.88
N ILE A 52 18.71 16.85 8.58
CA ILE A 52 19.74 17.19 9.57
C ILE A 52 19.89 18.71 9.63
N SER A 53 20.02 19.25 10.84
CA SER A 53 20.31 20.67 11.01
C SER A 53 21.66 21.03 10.35
N PRO A 54 21.85 22.25 9.84
CA PRO A 54 23.14 22.70 9.33
C PRO A 54 24.26 22.58 10.37
N ALA A 55 23.94 22.75 11.65
CA ALA A 55 24.85 22.59 12.79
C ALA A 55 25.14 21.12 13.16
N ARG A 56 24.44 20.16 12.55
CA ARG A 56 24.57 18.70 12.76
C ARG A 56 24.31 18.22 14.20
N ASP A 57 23.56 18.99 14.95
CA ASP A 57 23.20 18.72 16.35
C ASP A 57 21.80 18.10 16.52
N VAL A 58 20.92 18.29 15.54
CA VAL A 58 19.51 17.85 15.59
C VAL A 58 19.09 17.18 14.27
N LEU A 59 18.34 16.10 14.39
CA LEU A 59 17.64 15.41 13.31
C LEU A 59 16.14 15.75 13.38
N ALA A 60 15.54 16.12 12.26
CA ALA A 60 14.10 16.20 12.11
C ALA A 60 13.60 14.92 11.45
N LEU A 61 12.80 14.16 12.20
CA LEU A 61 12.12 12.94 11.76
C LEU A 61 10.69 13.27 11.34
N SER A 62 10.44 13.23 10.04
CA SER A 62 9.15 13.54 9.44
C SER A 62 8.38 12.25 9.17
N VAL A 63 7.29 12.04 9.92
CA VAL A 63 6.44 10.85 9.79
C VAL A 63 5.38 11.10 8.72
N ARG A 64 5.13 10.12 7.86
CA ARG A 64 4.10 10.15 6.82
C ARG A 64 3.26 8.89 6.86
N SER A 65 2.05 8.96 6.31
CA SER A 65 1.21 7.77 6.10
C SER A 65 1.62 7.03 4.83
N SER A 66 1.60 5.70 4.82
CA SER A 66 1.74 4.88 3.61
C SER A 66 0.48 4.96 2.74
N THR A 67 -0.69 4.98 3.40
CA THR A 67 -2.01 5.00 2.79
C THR A 67 -2.70 6.33 3.09
N PRO A 68 -3.00 7.17 2.08
CA PRO A 68 -3.78 8.38 2.30
C PRO A 68 -5.22 8.02 2.65
N SER A 69 -5.85 8.84 3.48
CA SER A 69 -7.25 8.63 3.86
C SER A 69 -8.19 8.77 2.65
N ILE A 70 -9.37 8.14 2.72
CA ILE A 70 -10.41 8.29 1.70
C ILE A 70 -10.77 9.77 1.51
N ALA A 71 -10.91 10.52 2.61
CA ALA A 71 -11.21 11.95 2.58
C ALA A 71 -10.13 12.77 1.84
N GLU A 72 -8.86 12.35 1.87
CA GLU A 72 -7.78 12.95 1.11
C GLU A 72 -7.84 12.57 -0.37
N VAL A 73 -8.11 11.30 -0.65
CA VAL A 73 -8.23 10.75 -2.00
C VAL A 73 -9.38 11.38 -2.77
N THR A 74 -10.49 11.72 -2.10
CA THR A 74 -11.69 12.32 -2.69
C THR A 74 -11.66 13.84 -2.77
N GLN A 75 -10.55 14.49 -2.41
CA GLN A 75 -10.47 15.95 -2.47
C GLN A 75 -10.69 16.47 -3.90
N PRO A 76 -11.37 17.63 -4.06
CA PRO A 76 -11.51 18.27 -5.36
C PRO A 76 -10.15 18.55 -6.01
N MET A 77 -10.06 18.38 -7.33
CA MET A 77 -8.85 18.70 -8.09
C MET A 77 -9.21 19.43 -9.39
N LEU A 78 -8.40 20.41 -9.75
CA LEU A 78 -8.46 21.06 -11.06
C LEU A 78 -7.53 20.33 -12.03
N ARG A 79 -8.03 20.05 -13.23
CA ARG A 79 -7.27 19.37 -14.29
C ARG A 79 -6.92 20.40 -15.37
N LEU A 80 -5.76 21.05 -15.23
CA LEU A 80 -5.32 22.16 -16.09
C LEU A 80 -3.99 21.81 -16.75
N ALA A 81 -3.92 21.90 -18.08
CA ALA A 81 -2.70 21.61 -18.85
C ALA A 81 -2.05 20.25 -18.50
N GLY A 82 -2.86 19.23 -18.21
CA GLY A 82 -2.38 17.90 -17.79
C GLY A 82 -1.96 17.78 -16.32
N LEU A 83 -1.95 18.88 -15.57
CA LEU A 83 -1.67 18.91 -14.13
C LEU A 83 -2.92 18.59 -13.33
N ARG A 84 -2.72 18.01 -12.14
CA ARG A 84 -3.74 17.85 -11.10
C ARG A 84 -3.41 18.83 -9.98
N ILE A 85 -4.19 19.90 -9.85
CA ILE A 85 -3.94 20.99 -8.91
C ILE A 85 -4.96 20.92 -7.78
N ASP A 86 -4.50 21.02 -6.54
CA ASP A 86 -5.37 21.20 -5.38
C ASP A 86 -5.81 22.68 -5.29
N PRO A 87 -7.11 22.99 -5.47
CA PRO A 87 -7.57 24.39 -5.50
C PRO A 87 -7.40 25.12 -4.17
N ARG A 88 -7.14 24.41 -3.06
CA ARG A 88 -6.99 25.04 -1.73
C ARG A 88 -5.60 25.65 -1.52
N ASN A 89 -4.59 25.13 -2.20
CA ASN A 89 -3.20 25.57 -2.03
C ASN A 89 -2.43 25.77 -3.35
N ASN A 90 -3.09 25.62 -4.49
CA ASN A 90 -2.52 25.75 -5.84
C ASN A 90 -1.30 24.83 -6.12
N GLY A 91 -1.08 23.82 -5.28
CA GLY A 91 0.00 22.85 -5.44
C GLY A 91 -0.44 21.57 -6.13
N PRO A 92 0.48 20.61 -6.32
CA PRO A 92 0.15 19.28 -6.82
C PRO A 92 -0.89 18.59 -5.93
N HIS A 93 -1.95 18.08 -6.57
CA HIS A 93 -2.91 17.22 -5.90
C HIS A 93 -2.20 15.96 -5.41
N ARG A 94 -2.34 15.64 -4.12
CA ARG A 94 -1.58 14.58 -3.42
C ARG A 94 -0.07 14.79 -3.38
N ALA A 95 0.39 16.03 -3.19
CA ALA A 95 1.76 16.28 -2.76
C ALA A 95 2.10 15.46 -1.50
N ALA A 96 3.31 14.90 -1.47
CA ALA A 96 3.82 14.19 -0.29
C ALA A 96 3.86 15.16 0.90
N ALA A 97 3.26 14.76 2.01
CA ALA A 97 3.22 15.58 3.22
C ALA A 97 3.47 14.71 4.45
N ALA A 98 4.22 15.25 5.40
CA ALA A 98 4.36 14.65 6.71
C ALA A 98 3.15 15.01 7.59
N THR A 99 2.70 14.06 8.40
CA THR A 99 1.63 14.22 9.39
C THR A 99 2.18 14.60 10.76
N GLY A 100 3.50 14.55 10.92
CA GLY A 100 4.18 14.86 12.18
C GLY A 100 5.67 15.05 12.01
N ILE A 101 6.26 15.79 12.96
CA ILE A 101 7.70 15.98 13.09
C ILE A 101 8.12 15.64 14.53
N THR A 102 9.18 14.85 14.66
CA THR A 102 9.90 14.59 15.90
C THR A 102 11.32 15.11 15.74
N LEU A 103 11.78 15.95 16.66
CA LEU A 103 13.17 16.39 16.70
C LEU A 103 13.97 15.44 17.58
N ARG A 104 15.13 14.98 17.12
CA ARG A 104 16.03 14.12 17.87
C ARG A 104 17.40 14.77 17.97
N THR A 105 17.91 14.97 19.18
CA THR A 105 19.28 15.46 19.40
C THR A 105 20.27 14.35 19.05
N VAL A 106 21.31 14.66 18.28
CA VAL A 106 22.29 13.68 17.79
C VAL A 106 23.13 13.12 18.94
N VAL A 107 23.59 13.99 19.85
CA VAL A 107 24.52 13.60 20.93
C VAL A 107 23.82 12.77 22.00
N THR A 108 22.63 13.19 22.45
CA THR A 108 21.93 12.55 23.57
C THR A 108 20.90 11.51 23.12
N GLY A 109 20.51 11.54 21.84
CA GLY A 109 19.39 10.75 21.34
C GLY A 109 18.02 11.20 21.84
N ALA A 110 17.93 12.30 22.60
CA ALA A 110 16.67 12.78 23.17
C ALA A 110 15.68 13.16 22.07
N GLU A 111 14.44 12.70 22.18
CA GLU A 111 13.38 12.96 21.22
C GLU A 111 12.35 13.94 21.78
N LYS A 112 11.95 14.90 20.93
CA LYS A 112 10.91 15.88 21.22
C LYS A 112 9.90 15.89 20.08
N ARG A 113 8.71 15.38 20.34
CA ARG A 113 7.58 15.45 19.40
C ARG A 113 7.04 16.88 19.34
N ILE A 114 6.89 17.42 18.14
CA ILE A 114 6.27 18.73 17.92
C ILE A 114 4.74 18.59 17.86
N ALA A 115 4.01 19.31 18.70
CA ALA A 115 2.55 19.33 18.63
C ALA A 115 2.11 19.97 17.31
N VAL A 116 1.31 19.25 16.53
CA VAL A 116 0.75 19.71 15.26
C VAL A 116 -0.76 19.54 15.29
N PRO A 117 -1.53 20.42 14.60
CA PRO A 117 -2.97 20.27 14.50
C PRO A 117 -3.36 18.92 13.89
N ALA A 118 -4.55 18.42 14.24
CA ALA A 118 -5.11 17.24 13.61
C ALA A 118 -5.26 17.47 12.09
N GLY A 119 -4.78 16.51 11.28
CA GLY A 119 -4.80 16.64 9.82
C GLY A 119 -3.77 17.62 9.23
N ALA A 120 -2.79 18.07 10.02
CA ALA A 120 -1.71 18.91 9.51
C ALA A 120 -0.95 18.21 8.36
N ARG A 121 -0.69 18.96 7.29
CA ARG A 121 0.10 18.52 6.14
C ARG A 121 1.35 19.38 6.06
N ILE A 122 2.49 18.77 6.36
CA ILE A 122 3.77 19.46 6.46
C ILE A 122 4.55 19.18 5.17
N GLY A 123 4.99 20.24 4.50
CA GLY A 123 5.81 20.15 3.30
C GLY A 123 7.21 19.59 3.56
N ALA A 124 8.02 19.54 2.51
CA ALA A 124 9.41 19.11 2.62
C ALA A 124 10.19 20.05 3.56
N LEU A 125 11.03 19.45 4.41
CA LEU A 125 12.00 20.16 5.23
C LEU A 125 13.31 20.23 4.44
N SER A 126 13.75 21.44 4.10
CA SER A 126 15.03 21.73 3.44
C SER A 126 16.06 22.24 4.44
#